data_AF-A0A962YA66-F1
#
_entry.id   AF-A0A962YA66-F1
#
_cell.length_a   1.000
_cell.length_b   1.000
_cell.length_c   1.000
_cell.angle_alpha   90.00
_cell.angle_beta   90.00
_cell.angle_gamma   90.00
#
_symmetry.space_group_name_H-M   'P 1'
#
loop_
_entity.id
_entity.type
_entity.pdbx_description
1 polymer ?
#
loop_
_entity_poly.entity_id
_entity_poly.type
_entity_poly.pdbx_seq_one_letter_code
_entity_poly.pdbx_strand_id
1 'polypeptide(L)' 'MLSVGQSFPEFSLQAVVSTDNDTAFQTVTNSDYAGKWKIVFFWPKDFTFVCPTEIAEFGRMEGEFADRDA' A
#
# COMPACT_ATOMS: atom_id res chain seq x y z
N MET A 1 2.33 13.10 17.53
CA MET A 1 3.40 12.34 16.85
C MET A 1 3.20 10.89 17.24
N LEU A 2 3.07 9.99 16.27
CA LEU A 2 2.94 8.56 16.54
C LEU A 2 4.33 7.92 16.58
N SER A 3 4.49 6.89 17.41
CA SER A 3 5.72 6.13 17.56
C SER A 3 5.51 4.65 17.29
N VAL A 4 6.61 3.92 17.12
CA VAL A 4 6.59 2.45 16.99
C VAL A 4 5.90 1.84 18.21
N GLY A 5 5.10 0.80 17.96
CA GLY A 5 4.29 0.09 18.97
C GLY A 5 2.92 0.72 19.25
N GLN A 6 2.63 1.91 18.72
CA GLN A 6 1.29 2.49 18.77
C GLN A 6 0.41 1.96 17.64
N SER A 7 -0.90 2.02 17.83
CA SER A 7 -1.86 1.64 16.78
C SER A 7 -1.69 2.56 15.57
N PHE A 8 -1.69 1.97 14.37
CA PHE A 8 -1.63 2.72 13.12
C PHE A 8 -2.88 3.61 12.98
N PRO A 9 -2.77 4.84 12.44
CA PRO A 9 -3.92 5.74 12.27
C PRO A 9 -5.06 5.10 11.48
N GLU A 10 -6.29 5.48 11.83
CA GLU A 10 -7.43 5.22 10.96
C GLU A 10 -7.33 6.04 9.67
N PHE A 11 -7.74 5.43 8.56
CA PHE A 11 -7.77 5.97 7.22
C PHE A 11 -8.93 5.36 6.42
N SER A 12 -9.42 6.14 5.48
CA SER A 12 -10.37 5.74 4.45
C SER A 12 -10.04 6.56 3.21
N LEU A 13 -9.33 5.97 2.27
CA LEU A 13 -8.73 6.66 1.13
C LEU A 13 -9.12 5.99 -0.19
N GLN A 14 -9.26 6.79 -1.25
CA GLN A 14 -9.42 6.25 -2.60
C GLN A 14 -8.05 5.78 -3.12
N ALA A 15 -8.00 4.55 -3.61
CA ALA A 15 -6.80 3.91 -4.14
C ALA A 15 -6.99 3.50 -5.60
N VAL A 16 -5.89 3.45 -6.36
CA VAL A 16 -5.83 2.87 -7.70
C VAL A 16 -5.42 1.41 -7.57
N VAL A 17 -6.31 0.48 -7.95
CA VAL A 17 -6.13 -0.97 -7.74
C VAL A 17 -6.10 -1.78 -9.05
N SER A 18 -6.49 -1.16 -10.16
CA SER A 18 -6.55 -1.78 -11.48
C SER A 18 -6.14 -0.79 -12.57
N THR A 19 -5.70 -1.33 -13.71
CA THR A 19 -5.44 -0.56 -14.94
C THR A 19 -6.67 -0.48 -15.85
N ASP A 20 -7.72 -1.24 -15.55
CA ASP A 20 -9.02 -1.13 -16.22
C ASP A 20 -9.81 0.04 -15.61
N ASN A 21 -10.26 0.96 -16.46
CA ASN A 21 -10.97 2.17 -16.05
C ASN A 21 -12.26 1.88 -15.25
N ASP A 22 -12.96 0.79 -15.56
CA ASP A 22 -14.22 0.46 -14.89
C ASP A 22 -14.00 -0.04 -13.45
N THR A 23 -12.81 -0.56 -13.15
CA THR A 23 -12.43 -1.13 -11.84
C THR A 23 -11.21 -0.44 -11.21
N ALA A 24 -10.78 0.70 -11.77
CA ALA A 24 -9.54 1.35 -11.41
C ALA A 24 -9.52 1.84 -9.95
N PHE A 25 -10.67 2.25 -9.41
CA PHE A 25 -10.76 2.95 -8.13
C PHE A 25 -11.54 2.15 -7.09
N GLN A 26 -10.96 2.05 -5.89
CA GLN A 26 -11.61 1.47 -4.73
C GLN A 26 -11.31 2.30 -3.47
N THR A 27 -12.26 2.37 -2.54
CA THR A 27 -11.99 2.90 -1.20
C THR A 27 -11.32 1.82 -0.35
N VAL A 28 -10.16 2.12 0.22
CA VAL A 28 -9.41 1.26 1.12
C VAL A 28 -9.38 1.86 2.52
N THR A 29 -9.56 1.02 3.53
CA THR A 29 -9.75 1.34 4.94
C THR A 29 -8.88 0.45 5.83
N ASN A 30 -8.79 0.76 7.12
CA ASN A 30 -8.06 -0.09 8.09
C ASN A 30 -8.66 -1.49 8.25
N SER A 31 -9.96 -1.66 8.00
CA SER A 31 -10.62 -2.97 8.09
C SER A 31 -10.30 -3.88 6.91
N ASP A 32 -9.91 -3.30 5.77
CA ASP A 32 -9.51 -4.10 4.62
C ASP A 32 -8.23 -4.88 4.94
N TYR A 33 -8.12 -6.11 4.42
CA TYR A 33 -6.98 -7.01 4.66
C TYR A 33 -6.73 -7.32 6.14
N ALA A 34 -7.80 -7.44 6.94
CA ALA A 34 -7.70 -7.87 8.34
C ALA A 34 -7.04 -9.25 8.47
N GLY A 35 -6.22 -9.43 9.51
CA GLY A 35 -5.54 -10.70 9.80
C GLY A 35 -4.26 -10.95 9.00
N LYS A 36 -3.91 -10.06 8.05
CA LYS A 36 -2.64 -10.08 7.32
C LYS A 36 -1.68 -9.01 7.83
N TRP A 37 -0.38 -9.21 7.61
CA TRP A 37 0.59 -8.14 7.75
C TRP A 37 0.29 -7.05 6.72
N LYS A 38 0.54 -5.79 7.09
CA LYS A 38 0.33 -4.63 6.22
C LYS A 38 1.64 -3.89 6.08
N ILE A 39 2.12 -3.78 4.84
CA ILE A 39 3.28 -2.96 4.49
C ILE A 39 2.74 -1.63 3.98
N VAL A 40 2.92 -0.56 4.77
CA VAL A 40 2.52 0.80 4.39
C VAL A 40 3.76 1.61 4.07
N PHE A 41 3.91 1.98 2.81
CA PHE A 41 5.01 2.78 2.30
C PHE A 41 4.48 4.15 1.82
N PHE A 42 5.17 5.21 2.22
CA PHE A 42 4.86 6.58 1.82
C PHE A 42 5.99 7.11 0.96
N TRP A 43 5.65 7.70 -0.18
CA TRP A 43 6.59 8.42 -1.03
C TRP A 43 6.18 9.91 -1.11
N PRO A 44 7.14 10.82 -1.35
CA PRO A 44 6.87 12.26 -1.29
C PRO A 44 5.96 12.77 -2.41
N LYS A 45 6.12 12.27 -3.65
CA LYS A 45 5.36 12.75 -4.81
C LYS A 45 5.51 11.83 -6.02
N ASP A 46 4.43 11.73 -6.79
CA ASP A 46 4.40 11.11 -8.11
C ASP A 46 5.27 11.88 -9.12
N PHE A 47 5.72 11.17 -10.17
CA PHE A 47 6.54 11.70 -11.26
C PHE A 47 7.84 12.36 -10.79
N THR A 48 8.47 11.75 -9.79
CA THR A 48 9.84 12.06 -9.34
C THR A 48 10.80 10.93 -9.72
N PHE A 49 12.10 11.09 -9.46
CA PHE A 49 13.13 10.21 -10.03
C PHE A 49 13.39 8.91 -9.26
N VAL A 50 13.20 8.89 -7.93
CA VAL A 50 13.52 7.73 -7.06
C VAL A 50 12.27 6.94 -6.69
N CYS A 51 11.15 7.61 -6.43
CA CYS A 51 9.90 6.95 -6.05
C CYS A 51 9.41 5.86 -7.01
N PRO A 52 9.50 5.99 -8.36
CA PRO A 52 9.03 4.93 -9.25
C PRO A 52 9.89 3.67 -9.15
N THR A 53 11.17 3.77 -8.76
CA THR A 53 12.00 2.57 -8.57
C THR A 53 11.58 1.80 -7.33
N GLU A 54 11.25 2.50 -6.23
CA GLU A 54 10.80 1.86 -4.99
C GLU A 54 9.49 1.10 -5.20
N ILE A 55 8.49 1.74 -5.82
CA ILE A 55 7.20 1.14 -6.12
C ILE A 55 7.35 -0.08 -7.04
N ALA A 56 8.21 0.00 -8.07
CA ALA A 56 8.44 -1.11 -8.99
C ALA A 56 9.08 -2.33 -8.31
N GLU A 57 10.04 -2.12 -7.40
CA GLU A 57 10.66 -3.24 -6.67
C GLU A 57 9.68 -3.87 -5.67
N PHE A 58 8.85 -3.09 -4.97
CA PHE A 58 7.76 -3.65 -4.14
C PHE A 58 6.81 -4.53 -4.97
N GLY A 59 6.47 -4.11 -6.19
CA GLY A 59 5.66 -4.93 -7.11
C GLY A 59 6.34 -6.24 -7.54
N ARG A 60 7.67 -6.24 -7.72
CA ARG A 60 8.42 -7.48 -8.03
C ARG A 60 8.51 -8.44 -6.85
N MET A 61 8.51 -7.91 -5.63
CA MET A 61 8.54 -8.68 -4.38
C MET A 61 7.17 -9.19 -3.93
N GLU A 62 6.09 -8.96 -4.70
CA GLU A 62 4.72 -9.33 -4.30
C GLU A 62 4.60 -10.79 -3.87
N GLY A 63 5.18 -11.72 -4.64
CA GLY A 63 5.18 -13.15 -4.27
C GLY A 63 5.90 -13.44 -2.95
N GLU A 64 6.97 -12.70 -2.64
CA GLU A 64 7.67 -12.84 -1.36
C GLU A 64 6.84 -12.33 -0.18
N PHE A 65 6.02 -11.30 -0.38
CA PHE A 65 5.09 -10.82 0.64
C PHE A 65 3.94 -11.82 0.84
N ALA A 66 3.39 -12.34 -0.25
CA ALA A 66 2.35 -13.34 -0.20
C ALA A 66 2.79 -14.59 0.58
N ASP A 67 4.02 -15.07 0.36
CA ASP A 67 4.64 -16.19 1.11
C ASP A 67 4.74 -15.95 2.62
N ARG A 68 4.64 -14.70 3.07
CA ARG A 68 4.75 -14.26 4.48
C ARG A 68 3.42 -13.78 5.07
N ASP A 69 2.30 -14.06 4.39
CA ASP A 69 0.96 -13.56 4.75
C ASP A 69 0.91 -12.02 4.88
N ALA A 70 1.68 -11.34 4.02
CA ALA A 70 1.77 -9.88 3.90
C ALA A 70 1.22 -9.39 2.55
#